data_AF-A0A941L4U7-F1
#
_entry.id   AF-A0A941L4U7-F1
#
_cell.length_a   1.000
_cell.length_b   1.000
_cell.length_c   1.000
_cell.angle_alpha   90.00
_cell.angle_beta   90.00
_cell.angle_gamma   90.00
#
_symmetry.space_group_name_H-M   'P 1'
#
loop_
_entity.id
_entity.type
_entity.pdbx_description
1 polymer ?
#
loop_
_entity_poly.entity_id
_entity_poly.type
_entity_poly.pdbx_seq_one_letter_code
_entity_poly.pdbx_strand_id
1 'polypeptide(L)'
;MFGFTKRPLFLIAWKNLKTYPVRIFLTTSSIILGVAVIIASNIFSESNKSAFDNLFSGIYEGVDLVVQPIQEDFAEGFSGDGGQGPISFEVKKIPDERIEEISNLPSVKAAWGEV
;
A
#
# COMPACT_ATOMS: atom_id res chain seq x y z
N MET A 1 28.18 0.69 50.21
CA MET A 1 27.23 0.69 49.07
C MET A 1 27.95 0.03 47.89
N PHE A 2 27.75 -1.28 47.69
CA PHE A 2 28.59 -2.12 46.82
C PHE A 2 28.34 -1.81 45.33
N GLY A 3 29.34 -1.23 44.67
CA GLY A 3 29.39 -1.13 43.21
C GLY A 3 29.62 -2.50 42.61
N PHE A 4 28.56 -3.14 42.11
CA PHE A 4 28.68 -4.37 41.33
C PHE A 4 29.41 -4.06 40.02
N THR A 5 30.66 -4.48 39.94
CA THR A 5 31.44 -4.51 38.71
C THR A 5 30.67 -5.30 37.65
N LYS A 6 30.25 -4.65 36.54
CA LYS A 6 29.44 -5.28 35.49
C LYS A 6 30.17 -6.37 34.69
N ARG A 7 31.51 -6.36 34.71
CA ARG A 7 32.36 -7.30 33.96
C ARG A 7 32.26 -8.76 34.43
N PRO A 8 32.37 -9.10 35.73
CA PRO A 8 32.22 -10.49 36.18
C PRO A 8 30.84 -11.08 35.91
N LEU A 9 29.77 -10.28 36.00
CA LEU A 9 28.40 -10.75 35.81
C LEU A 9 28.13 -11.20 34.36
N PHE A 10 28.66 -10.46 33.38
CA PHE A 10 28.59 -10.85 31.97
C PHE A 10 29.38 -12.13 31.67
N LEU A 11 30.57 -12.26 32.25
CA LEU A 11 31.41 -13.47 32.11
C LEU A 11 30.73 -14.71 32.71
N ILE A 12 30.07 -14.55 33.86
CA ILE A 12 29.29 -15.62 34.49
C ILE A 12 28.09 -16.00 33.62
N ALA A 13 27.36 -15.02 33.06
CA ALA A 13 26.26 -15.30 32.14
C ALA A 13 26.73 -16.05 30.88
N TRP A 14 27.84 -15.63 30.28
CA TRP A 14 28.43 -16.29 29.12
C TRP A 14 28.86 -17.73 29.42
N LYS A 15 29.45 -17.95 30.61
CA LYS A 15 29.82 -19.29 31.08
C LYS A 15 28.59 -20.18 31.24
N ASN A 16 27.51 -19.68 31.85
CA ASN A 16 26.25 -20.39 31.99
C ASN A 16 25.61 -20.74 30.64
N LEU A 17 25.71 -19.84 29.65
CA LEU A 17 25.19 -20.07 28.30
C LEU A 17 25.88 -21.26 27.62
N LYS A 18 27.20 -21.40 27.79
CA LYS A 18 27.98 -22.52 27.25
C LYS A 18 27.76 -23.84 27.99
N THR A 19 27.40 -23.79 29.27
CA THR A 19 27.15 -25.00 30.07
C THR A 19 25.90 -25.78 29.63
N TYR A 20 24.89 -25.10 29.07
CA TYR A 20 23.62 -25.71 28.68
C TYR A 20 23.30 -25.52 27.18
N PRO A 21 24.08 -26.12 26.27
CA PRO A 21 23.98 -25.83 24.84
C PRO A 21 22.61 -26.17 24.24
N VAL A 22 21.99 -27.28 24.67
CA VAL A 22 20.69 -27.74 24.13
C VAL A 22 19.55 -26.78 24.48
N ARG A 23 19.47 -26.35 25.75
CA ARG A 23 18.41 -25.44 26.21
C ARG A 23 18.52 -24.08 25.53
N ILE A 24 19.74 -23.56 25.41
CA ILE A 24 19.97 -22.28 24.73
C ILE A 24 19.61 -22.39 23.25
N PHE A 25 20.02 -23.47 22.58
CA PHE A 25 19.65 -23.68 21.19
C PHE A 25 18.12 -23.71 20.98
N LEU A 26 17.39 -24.47 21.80
CA LEU A 26 15.93 -24.58 21.69
C LEU A 26 15.22 -23.23 21.96
N THR A 27 15.63 -22.52 23.01
CA THR A 27 15.01 -21.23 23.38
C THR A 27 15.33 -20.13 22.38
N THR A 28 16.58 -20.02 21.94
CA THR A 28 16.99 -19.05 20.91
C THR A 28 16.35 -19.37 19.57
N SER A 29 16.27 -20.65 19.17
CA SER A 29 15.60 -21.07 17.94
C SER A 29 14.12 -20.68 17.94
N SER A 30 13.41 -20.91 19.06
CA SER A 30 12.01 -20.48 19.20
C SER A 30 11.82 -18.98 18.98
N ILE A 31 12.73 -18.15 19.54
CA ILE A 31 12.69 -16.69 19.36
C ILE A 31 12.97 -16.32 17.90
N ILE A 32 14.01 -16.89 17.29
CA ILE A 32 14.38 -16.63 15.89
C ILE A 32 13.23 -16.97 14.96
N LEU A 33 12.61 -18.13 15.14
CA LEU A 33 11.46 -18.56 14.33
C LEU A 33 10.28 -17.59 14.47
N GLY A 34 9.96 -17.14 15.69
CA GLY A 34 8.90 -16.16 15.91
C GLY A 34 9.17 -14.81 15.24
N VAL A 35 10.38 -14.28 15.42
CA VAL A 35 10.78 -13.00 14.81
C VAL A 35 10.87 -13.11 13.29
N ALA A 36 11.33 -14.23 12.75
CA ALA A 36 11.42 -14.46 11.31
C ALA A 36 10.04 -14.40 10.63
N VAL A 37 9.00 -14.98 11.23
CA VAL A 37 7.63 -14.90 10.69
C VAL A 37 7.12 -13.45 10.66
N ILE A 38 7.39 -12.67 11.70
CA ILE A 38 7.01 -11.25 11.76
C ILE A 38 7.72 -10.46 10.64
N ILE A 39 9.03 -10.65 10.50
CA ILE A 39 9.82 -9.98 9.45
C ILE A 39 9.34 -10.39 8.05
N ALA A 40 9.11 -11.68 7.82
CA ALA A 40 8.65 -12.20 6.53
C ALA A 40 7.28 -11.60 6.14
N SER A 41 6.34 -11.50 7.07
CA SER A 41 5.03 -10.90 6.83
C SER A 41 5.12 -9.42 6.45
N ASN A 42 5.99 -8.66 7.15
CA ASN A 42 6.21 -7.24 6.86
C ASN A 42 6.84 -7.05 5.49
N ILE A 43 7.94 -7.77 5.19
CA ILE A 43 8.59 -7.68 3.88
C ILE A 43 7.62 -8.10 2.76
N PHE A 44 6.83 -9.16 2.98
CA PHE A 44 5.84 -9.60 2.02
C PHE A 44 4.81 -8.48 1.74
N SER A 45 4.28 -7.85 2.80
CA SER A 45 3.33 -6.74 2.66
C SER A 45 3.95 -5.53 1.93
N GLU A 46 5.16 -5.14 2.32
CA GLU A 46 5.89 -4.02 1.71
C GLU A 46 6.24 -4.29 0.24
N SER A 47 6.65 -5.52 -0.08
CA SER A 47 6.98 -5.92 -1.46
C SER A 47 5.74 -5.94 -2.35
N ASN A 48 4.61 -6.42 -1.85
CA ASN A 48 3.35 -6.44 -2.59
C ASN A 48 2.85 -5.00 -2.83
N LYS A 49 2.90 -4.16 -1.79
CA LYS A 49 2.59 -2.73 -1.92
C LYS A 49 3.50 -2.06 -2.95
N SER A 50 4.81 -2.27 -2.88
CA SER A 50 5.76 -1.69 -3.84
C SER A 50 5.54 -2.19 -5.25
N ALA A 51 5.19 -3.47 -5.43
CA ALA A 51 4.86 -4.03 -6.74
C ALA A 51 3.62 -3.36 -7.34
N PHE A 52 2.55 -3.18 -6.56
CA PHE A 52 1.38 -2.42 -7.00
C PHE A 52 1.72 -0.96 -7.27
N ASP A 53 2.41 -0.28 -6.36
CA ASP A 53 2.81 1.12 -6.52
C ASP A 53 3.68 1.29 -7.79
N ASN A 54 4.57 0.35 -8.13
CA ASN A 54 5.35 0.38 -9.36
C ASN A 54 4.48 0.18 -10.63
N LEU A 55 3.49 -0.71 -10.59
CA LEU A 55 2.58 -0.93 -11.71
C LEU A 55 1.70 0.30 -11.96
N PHE A 56 1.27 1.00 -10.92
CA PHE A 56 0.41 2.17 -11.06
C PHE A 56 1.18 3.48 -11.24
N SER A 57 2.30 3.68 -10.55
CA SER A 57 3.12 4.89 -10.72
C SER A 57 3.67 5.00 -12.12
N GLY A 58 4.11 3.91 -12.76
CA GLY A 58 4.58 3.96 -14.16
C GLY A 58 3.51 4.35 -15.18
N ILE A 59 2.21 4.13 -14.88
CA ILE A 59 1.10 4.55 -15.75
C ILE A 59 0.76 6.03 -15.53
N TYR A 60 0.89 6.52 -14.29
CA TYR A 60 0.62 7.91 -13.92
C TYR A 60 1.89 8.78 -13.85
N GLU A 61 3.04 8.27 -14.29
CA GLU A 61 4.31 8.99 -14.24
C GLU A 61 4.24 10.18 -15.22
N GLY A 62 4.09 11.39 -14.68
CA GLY A 62 3.89 12.61 -15.47
C GLY A 62 2.44 13.07 -15.61
N VAL A 63 1.47 12.39 -14.97
CA VAL A 63 0.06 12.81 -14.90
C VAL A 63 -0.23 13.38 -13.51
N ASP A 64 -0.39 14.70 -13.42
CA ASP A 64 -0.66 15.40 -12.15
C ASP A 64 -2.17 15.40 -11.79
N LEU A 65 -3.05 15.43 -12.79
CA LEU A 65 -4.50 15.49 -12.62
C LEU A 65 -5.22 14.60 -13.65
N VAL A 66 -6.21 13.85 -13.17
CA VAL A 66 -7.12 13.05 -14.01
C VAL A 66 -8.53 13.60 -13.83
N VAL A 67 -9.18 13.99 -14.93
CA VAL A 67 -10.55 14.50 -14.93
C VAL A 67 -11.48 13.38 -15.37
N GLN A 68 -12.49 13.07 -14.56
CA GLN A 68 -13.51 12.08 -14.87
C GLN A 68 -14.89 12.75 -14.87
N PRO A 69 -15.82 12.35 -15.76
CA PRO A 69 -17.17 12.87 -15.75
C PRO A 69 -17.88 12.46 -14.45
N ILE A 70 -18.58 13.41 -13.83
CA ILE A 70 -19.44 13.13 -12.68
C ILE A 70 -20.64 12.33 -13.22
N GLN A 71 -20.72 11.05 -12.86
CA GLN A 71 -21.93 10.24 -13.08
C GLN A 71 -22.94 10.63 -11.99
N GLU A 72 -23.91 11.49 -12.34
CA GLU A 72 -24.96 11.90 -11.41
C GLU A 72 -26.14 10.89 -11.36
N ASP A 73 -26.29 9.98 -12.33
CA ASP A 73 -27.51 9.17 -12.46
C ASP A 73 -27.32 7.66 -12.25
N PHE A 74 -26.68 7.24 -11.15
CA PHE A 74 -26.81 5.83 -10.74
C PHE A 74 -28.17 5.53 -10.05
N ALA A 75 -28.92 6.57 -9.65
CA ALA A 75 -30.09 6.41 -8.78
C ALA A 75 -31.43 6.91 -9.36
N GLU A 76 -31.48 7.61 -10.48
CA GLU A 76 -32.75 8.16 -11.02
C GLU A 76 -33.70 7.11 -11.61
N GLY A 77 -33.24 5.86 -11.82
CA GLY A 77 -34.04 4.78 -12.37
C GLY A 77 -34.80 3.90 -11.37
N PHE A 78 -34.63 4.09 -10.05
CA PHE A 78 -35.16 3.18 -9.01
C PHE A 78 -36.45 3.65 -8.33
N SER A 79 -37.11 4.70 -8.84
CA SER A 79 -38.30 5.30 -8.21
C SER A 79 -39.65 4.79 -8.72
N GLY A 80 -39.69 3.66 -9.44
CA GLY A 80 -40.93 3.07 -9.98
C GLY A 80 -41.10 1.60 -9.60
N ASP A 81 -42.30 1.27 -9.11
CA ASP A 81 -42.77 -0.09 -8.77
C ASP A 81 -42.65 -1.02 -10.00
N GLY A 82 -41.69 -1.95 -9.98
CA GLY A 82 -41.51 -2.96 -11.04
C GLY A 82 -40.16 -3.00 -11.77
N GLY A 83 -39.05 -2.65 -11.10
CA GLY A 83 -37.68 -2.56 -11.62
C GLY A 83 -37.20 -3.65 -12.59
N GLN A 84 -37.45 -3.42 -13.88
CA GLN A 84 -36.88 -4.20 -14.99
C GLN A 84 -36.77 -3.31 -16.26
N GLY A 85 -36.08 -2.17 -16.13
CA GLY A 85 -35.64 -1.38 -17.26
C GLY A 85 -34.17 -1.68 -17.59
N PRO A 86 -33.75 -1.64 -18.87
CA PRO A 86 -32.34 -1.77 -19.22
C PRO A 86 -31.55 -0.63 -18.55
N ILE A 87 -30.51 -0.99 -17.81
CA ILE A 87 -29.59 -0.04 -17.20
C ILE A 87 -28.79 0.57 -18.36
N SER A 88 -29.22 1.73 -18.88
CA SER A 88 -28.47 2.47 -19.88
C SER A 88 -27.34 3.20 -19.17
N PHE A 89 -26.15 2.61 -19.19
CA PHE A 89 -24.90 3.29 -18.83
C PHE A 89 -24.53 4.25 -19.97
N GLU A 90 -25.29 5.33 -20.13
CA GLU A 90 -24.86 6.41 -21.01
C GLU A 90 -23.72 7.15 -20.29
N VAL A 91 -22.50 6.66 -20.50
CA VAL A 91 -21.29 7.31 -20.00
C VAL A 91 -21.22 8.68 -20.67
N LYS A 92 -21.63 9.71 -19.94
CA LYS A 92 -21.51 11.10 -20.38
C LYS A 92 -20.02 11.41 -20.56
N LYS A 93 -19.55 11.32 -21.80
CA LYS A 93 -18.16 11.63 -22.13
C LYS A 93 -17.91 13.13 -21.99
N ILE A 94 -16.68 13.47 -21.63
CA ILE A 94 -16.25 14.87 -21.59
C ILE A 94 -16.05 15.31 -23.05
N PRO A 95 -16.66 16.42 -23.50
CA PRO A 95 -16.49 16.89 -24.86
C PRO A 95 -15.06 17.40 -25.12
N ASP A 96 -14.58 17.21 -26.35
CA ASP A 96 -13.21 17.51 -26.78
C ASP A 96 -12.80 18.97 -26.57
N GLU A 97 -13.75 19.90 -26.66
CA GLU A 97 -13.54 21.33 -26.41
C GLU A 97 -12.92 21.60 -25.02
N ARG A 98 -13.20 20.74 -24.04
CA ARG A 98 -12.66 20.88 -22.69
C ARG A 98 -11.16 20.57 -22.62
N ILE A 99 -10.64 19.76 -23.54
CA ILE A 99 -9.19 19.48 -23.64
C ILE A 99 -8.46 20.75 -24.06
N GLU A 100 -8.99 21.48 -25.04
CA GLU A 100 -8.41 22.76 -25.48
C GLU A 100 -8.46 23.81 -24.36
N GLU A 101 -9.59 23.92 -23.66
CA GLU A 101 -9.76 24.84 -22.52
C GLU A 101 -8.73 24.56 -21.41
N ILE A 102 -8.55 23.28 -21.04
CA ILE A 102 -7.59 22.87 -20.01
C ILE A 102 -6.14 23.10 -20.48
N SER A 103 -5.84 22.87 -21.76
CA SER A 103 -4.48 23.07 -22.30
C SER A 103 -4.02 24.53 -22.28
N ASN A 104 -4.97 25.48 -22.33
CA ASN A 104 -4.69 26.91 -22.33
C ASN A 104 -4.46 27.50 -20.93
N LEU A 105 -4.65 26.72 -19.87
CA LEU A 105 -4.41 27.18 -18.50
C LEU A 105 -2.90 27.34 -18.25
N PRO A 106 -2.46 28.43 -17.61
CA PRO A 106 -1.04 28.76 -17.45
C PRO A 106 -0.23 27.74 -16.64
N SER A 107 -0.91 26.92 -15.82
CA SER A 107 -0.28 25.86 -15.01
C SER A 107 -0.26 24.49 -15.69
N VAL A 108 -0.86 24.34 -16.87
CA VAL A 108 -0.99 23.05 -17.57
C VAL A 108 0.10 22.92 -18.62
N LYS A 109 0.96 21.92 -18.46
CA LYS A 109 2.05 21.64 -19.41
C LYS A 109 1.58 20.90 -20.66
N ALA A 110 0.61 19.99 -20.50
CA ALA A 110 -0.02 19.24 -21.58
C ALA A 110 -1.34 18.63 -21.07
N ALA A 111 -2.33 18.52 -21.96
CA ALA A 111 -3.62 17.89 -21.69
C ALA A 111 -3.96 16.93 -22.84
N TRP A 112 -4.45 15.73 -22.50
CA TRP A 112 -4.87 14.70 -23.46
C TRP A 112 -5.97 13.83 -22.84
N GLY A 113 -6.81 13.20 -23.66
CA GLY A 113 -7.94 12.39 -23.20
C GLY A 113 -8.48 11.48 -24.32
N GLU A 114 -9.24 10.45 -23.93
CA GLU A 114 -9.88 9.52 -24.85
C GLU A 114 -11.33 9.95 -25.12
N VAL A 115 -11.72 9.94 -26.40
CA VAL A 115 -13.02 10.42 -26.91
C VAL A 115 -14.07 9.32 -26.95
#